data_AF-A0A0B3AYU1-F1
#
_entry.id   AF-A0A0B3AYU1-F1
#
_cell.length_a   1.000
_cell.length_b   1.000
_cell.length_c   1.000
_cell.angle_alpha   90.00
_cell.angle_beta   90.00
_cell.angle_gamma   90.00
#
_symmetry.space_group_name_H-M   'P 1'
#
loop_
_entity.id
_entity.type
_entity.pdbx_description
1 polymer ?
#
loop_
_entity_poly.entity_id
_entity_poly.type
_entity_poly.pdbx_seq_one_letter_code
_entity_poly.pdbx_strand_id
1 'polypeptide(L)'
;MIEQWNAADLRRLASYLRSVTKPMIIAANKADIAVAKNNLKRLQERFPERMIIPCSAESELALKGAAKKDLIRYVPGNGNFSYTASVSDVQKNALDFIDKNILQQYGSTGVQKVLDSVVLDVLKYIAIFPGGVNKLEDKDGNVLPDCFLMKDGSTALDFAFRLHTDIGNAFIRAIDVRTKRTVGKEHLLKHRDVVEIIVRK
;
A
#
# COMPACT_ATOMS: atom_id res chain seq x y z
N MET A 1 -20.90 -37.04 9.99
CA MET A 1 -21.65 -36.62 8.78
C MET A 1 -22.04 -35.15 8.92
N ILE A 2 -22.02 -34.39 7.83
CA ILE A 2 -22.44 -32.96 7.81
C ILE A 2 -23.91 -32.81 8.26
N GLU A 3 -24.71 -33.86 8.11
CA GLU A 3 -26.10 -33.96 8.55
C GLU A 3 -26.34 -33.81 10.06
N GLN A 4 -25.29 -33.91 10.89
CA GLN A 4 -25.37 -33.76 12.36
C GLN A 4 -24.96 -32.37 12.85
N TRP A 5 -24.67 -31.43 11.94
CA TRP A 5 -24.17 -30.11 12.31
C TRP A 5 -25.28 -29.24 12.90
N ASN A 6 -25.02 -28.70 14.08
CA ASN A 6 -25.93 -27.75 14.73
C ASN A 6 -25.58 -26.30 14.38
N ALA A 7 -26.36 -25.35 14.87
CA ALA A 7 -26.14 -23.93 14.62
C ALA A 7 -24.76 -23.42 15.08
N ALA A 8 -24.17 -24.02 16.12
CA ALA A 8 -22.84 -23.65 16.59
C ALA A 8 -21.75 -24.16 15.64
N ASP A 9 -21.90 -25.36 15.07
CA ASP A 9 -21.02 -25.88 14.02
C ASP A 9 -21.02 -24.98 12.78
N LEU A 10 -22.23 -24.61 12.31
CA LEU A 10 -22.39 -23.70 11.18
C LEU A 10 -21.76 -22.33 11.46
N ARG A 11 -21.94 -21.79 12.68
CA ARG A 11 -21.33 -20.51 13.07
C ARG A 11 -19.81 -20.58 13.11
N ARG A 12 -19.24 -21.69 13.60
CA ARG A 12 -17.78 -21.91 13.59
C ARG A 12 -17.24 -21.96 12.17
N LEU A 13 -17.87 -22.75 11.29
CA LEU A 13 -17.46 -22.83 9.89
C LEU A 13 -17.55 -21.47 9.20
N ALA A 14 -18.67 -20.75 9.35
CA ALA A 14 -18.85 -19.43 8.75
C ALA A 14 -17.79 -18.43 9.26
N SER A 15 -17.48 -18.46 10.56
CA SER A 15 -16.45 -17.60 11.15
C SER A 15 -15.06 -17.89 10.60
N TYR A 16 -14.74 -19.18 10.43
CA TYR A 16 -13.48 -19.64 9.85
C TYR A 16 -13.36 -19.27 8.37
N LEU A 17 -14.36 -19.58 7.55
CA LEU A 17 -14.40 -19.22 6.14
C LEU A 17 -14.26 -17.71 5.93
N ARG A 18 -14.94 -16.90 6.76
CA ARG A 18 -14.79 -15.44 6.74
C ARG A 18 -13.34 -15.03 7.06
N SER A 19 -12.69 -15.62 8.06
CA SER A 19 -11.30 -15.26 8.39
C SER A 19 -10.31 -15.55 7.25
N VAL A 20 -10.54 -16.60 6.48
CA VAL A 20 -9.67 -16.97 5.33
C VAL A 20 -9.99 -16.13 4.10
N THR A 21 -11.27 -15.94 3.78
CA THR A 21 -11.70 -15.30 2.51
C THR A 21 -11.85 -13.79 2.60
N LYS A 22 -11.86 -13.23 3.81
CA LYS A 22 -12.00 -11.79 4.10
C LYS A 22 -10.98 -11.40 5.17
N PRO A 23 -9.67 -11.47 4.85
CA PRO A 23 -8.65 -10.96 5.75
C PRO A 23 -8.85 -9.43 5.91
N MET A 24 -8.62 -8.91 7.12
CA MET A 24 -8.98 -7.54 7.49
C MET A 24 -7.92 -6.91 8.38
N ILE A 25 -7.77 -5.60 8.24
CA ILE A 25 -6.99 -4.73 9.13
C ILE A 25 -7.95 -3.87 9.96
N ILE A 26 -7.51 -3.42 11.13
CA ILE A 26 -8.24 -2.44 11.94
C ILE A 26 -7.53 -1.09 11.85
N ALA A 27 -8.21 -0.12 11.23
CA ALA A 27 -7.81 1.27 11.28
C ALA A 27 -8.35 1.90 12.58
N ALA A 28 -7.47 2.07 13.58
CA ALA A 28 -7.82 2.70 14.85
C ALA A 28 -7.83 4.22 14.70
N ASN A 29 -8.91 4.72 14.09
CA ASN A 29 -9.10 6.14 13.77
C ASN A 29 -9.28 7.00 15.03
N LYS A 30 -9.04 8.31 14.90
CA LYS A 30 -8.99 9.32 15.97
C LYS A 30 -7.81 9.14 16.93
N ALA A 31 -6.64 8.77 16.39
CA ALA A 31 -5.41 8.67 17.18
C ALA A 31 -4.92 10.02 17.76
N ASP A 32 -5.50 11.14 17.30
CA ASP A 32 -5.19 12.52 17.69
C ASP A 32 -5.74 12.96 19.05
N ILE A 33 -6.70 12.22 19.63
CA ILE A 33 -7.29 12.59 20.93
C ILE A 33 -6.47 12.00 22.10
N ALA A 34 -6.40 12.71 23.21
CA ALA A 34 -5.59 12.31 24.37
C ALA A 34 -5.89 10.89 24.90
N VAL A 35 -7.17 10.47 24.88
CA VAL A 35 -7.59 9.13 25.33
C VAL A 35 -7.24 8.01 24.36
N ALA A 36 -6.83 8.33 23.12
CA ALA A 36 -6.59 7.34 22.07
C ALA A 36 -5.47 6.36 22.44
N LYS A 37 -4.41 6.83 23.10
CA LYS A 37 -3.27 5.97 23.47
C LYS A 37 -3.67 4.81 24.38
N ASN A 38 -4.50 5.06 25.39
CA ASN A 38 -4.98 4.01 26.29
C ASN A 38 -5.97 3.06 25.57
N ASN A 39 -6.88 3.62 24.76
CA ASN A 39 -7.82 2.81 23.98
C ASN A 39 -7.12 1.93 22.94
N LEU A 40 -6.07 2.44 22.28
CA LEU A 40 -5.25 1.68 21.35
C LEU A 40 -4.58 0.49 22.04
N LYS A 41 -3.98 0.72 23.22
CA LYS A 41 -3.36 -0.34 24.01
C LYS A 41 -4.38 -1.43 24.38
N ARG A 42 -5.55 -1.05 24.90
CA ARG A 42 -6.65 -1.98 25.20
C ARG A 42 -7.12 -2.76 23.98
N LEU A 43 -7.15 -2.12 22.81
CA LEU A 43 -7.56 -2.75 21.56
C LEU A 43 -6.53 -3.80 21.10
N GLN A 44 -5.24 -3.47 21.21
CA GLN A 44 -4.14 -4.39 20.89
C GLN A 44 -4.09 -5.59 21.85
N GLU A 45 -4.33 -5.37 23.14
CA GLU A 45 -4.40 -6.45 24.14
C GLU A 45 -5.60 -7.37 23.92
N ARG A 46 -6.74 -6.82 23.48
CA ARG A 46 -7.97 -7.59 23.24
C ARG A 46 -7.94 -8.40 21.94
N PHE A 47 -7.21 -7.93 20.93
CA PHE A 47 -7.15 -8.55 19.60
C PHE A 47 -5.68 -8.68 19.12
N PRO A 48 -4.85 -9.45 19.83
CA PRO A 48 -3.42 -9.56 19.53
C PRO A 48 -3.13 -10.19 18.15
N GLU A 49 -4.08 -10.96 17.61
CA GLU A 49 -3.98 -11.59 16.30
C GLU A 49 -4.34 -10.66 15.14
N ARG A 50 -4.87 -9.46 15.42
CA ARG A 50 -5.29 -8.48 14.42
C ARG A 50 -4.21 -7.45 14.19
N MET A 51 -3.94 -7.16 12.93
CA MET A 51 -3.17 -5.97 12.57
C MET A 51 -4.00 -4.72 12.86
N ILE A 52 -3.56 -3.92 13.82
CA ILE A 52 -4.19 -2.67 14.25
C ILE A 52 -3.21 -1.53 13.99
N ILE A 53 -3.65 -0.54 13.21
CA ILE A 53 -2.83 0.63 12.89
C ILE A 53 -3.56 1.89 13.37
N PRO A 54 -2.95 2.70 14.25
CA PRO A 54 -3.52 3.99 14.64
C PRO A 54 -3.51 4.93 13.45
N CYS A 55 -4.60 5.67 13.27
CA CYS A 55 -4.67 6.69 12.23
C CYS A 55 -5.50 7.91 12.65
N SER A 56 -5.30 9.02 11.95
CA SER A 56 -6.12 10.22 12.05
C SER A 56 -6.55 10.65 10.65
N ALA A 57 -7.77 10.26 10.27
CA ALA A 57 -8.33 10.59 8.96
C ALA A 57 -8.54 12.11 8.79
N GLU A 58 -8.87 12.81 9.87
CA GLU A 58 -9.04 14.27 9.88
C GLU A 58 -7.70 14.98 9.61
N SER A 59 -6.62 14.54 10.28
CA SER A 59 -5.27 15.07 10.04
C SER A 59 -4.82 14.84 8.59
N GLU A 60 -5.06 13.64 8.04
CA GLU A 60 -4.72 13.35 6.64
C GLU A 60 -5.52 14.22 5.66
N LEU A 61 -6.81 14.41 5.92
CA LEU A 61 -7.67 15.27 5.10
C LEU A 61 -7.19 16.73 5.13
N ALA A 62 -6.80 17.23 6.31
CA ALA A 62 -6.28 18.58 6.48
C ALA A 62 -4.94 18.77 5.73
N LEU A 63 -3.99 17.83 5.86
CA LEU A 63 -2.71 17.89 5.14
C LEU A 63 -2.89 17.82 3.62
N LYS A 64 -3.74 16.91 3.13
CA LYS A 64 -4.06 16.83 1.69
C LYS A 64 -4.77 18.09 1.19
N GLY A 65 -5.65 18.67 2.01
CA GLY A 65 -6.34 19.92 1.70
C GLY A 65 -5.38 21.11 1.61
N ALA A 66 -4.42 21.20 2.53
CA ALA A 66 -3.38 22.23 2.51
C ALA A 66 -2.42 22.06 1.32
N ALA A 67 -2.04 20.82 1.00
CA ALA A 67 -1.20 20.52 -0.16
C ALA A 67 -1.89 20.85 -1.48
N LYS A 68 -3.18 20.55 -1.61
CA LYS A 68 -3.99 20.91 -2.80
C LYS A 68 -4.09 22.42 -3.03
N LYS A 69 -3.90 23.23 -1.97
CA LYS A 69 -3.91 24.69 -2.02
C LYS A 69 -2.49 25.28 -2.14
N ASP A 70 -1.49 24.44 -2.40
CA ASP A 70 -0.07 24.84 -2.49
C ASP A 70 0.46 25.58 -1.25
N LEU A 71 -0.15 25.34 -0.07
CA LEU A 71 0.30 25.91 1.20
C LEU A 71 1.48 25.12 1.77
N ILE A 72 1.46 23.81 1.55
CA ILE A 72 2.51 22.88 1.96
C ILE A 72 2.83 21.90 0.83
N ARG A 73 4.05 21.38 0.84
CA ARG A 73 4.43 20.16 0.11
C ARG A 73 4.31 18.99 1.07
N TYR A 74 3.35 18.12 0.81
CA TYR A 74 3.09 16.90 1.58
C TYR A 74 2.88 15.71 0.66
N VAL A 75 3.48 14.58 1.01
CA VAL A 75 3.25 13.29 0.35
C VAL A 75 2.49 12.40 1.33
N PRO A 76 1.30 11.86 0.96
CA PRO A 76 0.53 10.98 1.83
C PRO A 76 1.37 9.85 2.43
N GLY A 77 1.29 9.67 3.74
CA GLY A 77 2.07 8.68 4.47
C GLY A 77 3.44 9.15 4.96
N ASN A 78 3.92 10.32 4.55
CA ASN A 78 5.11 10.91 5.13
C ASN A 78 4.85 11.41 6.56
N GLY A 79 5.91 11.39 7.37
CA GLY A 79 5.93 11.97 8.71
C GLY A 79 6.28 13.44 8.76
N ASN A 80 6.38 14.11 7.61
CA ASN A 80 6.75 15.52 7.53
C ASN A 80 6.10 16.20 6.32
N PHE A 81 6.09 17.52 6.36
CA PHE A 81 5.72 18.39 5.26
C PHE A 81 6.58 19.66 5.31
N SER A 82 6.65 20.39 4.21
CA SER A 82 7.35 21.69 4.16
C SER A 82 6.39 22.78 3.71
N TYR A 83 6.50 23.98 4.27
CA TYR A 83 5.72 25.13 3.82
C TYR A 83 6.20 25.60 2.44
N THR A 84 5.25 25.86 1.55
CA THR A 84 5.51 26.42 0.21
C THR A 84 4.99 27.85 0.06
N ALA A 85 4.09 28.26 0.95
CA ALA A 85 3.55 29.62 1.01
C ALA A 85 3.40 30.09 2.47
N SER A 86 3.19 31.38 2.64
CA SER A 86 2.78 31.95 3.93
C SER A 86 1.36 31.48 4.26
N VAL A 87 1.21 30.87 5.44
CA VAL A 87 -0.07 30.41 5.98
C VAL A 87 -0.56 31.38 7.06
N SER A 88 -1.88 31.42 7.29
CA SER A 88 -2.42 32.21 8.40
C SER A 88 -2.06 31.58 9.75
N ASP A 89 -2.10 32.35 10.84
CA ASP A 89 -1.81 31.83 12.19
C ASP A 89 -2.74 30.67 12.58
N VAL A 90 -4.00 30.72 12.15
CA VAL A 90 -4.98 29.64 12.39
C VAL A 90 -4.56 28.36 11.66
N GLN A 91 -4.15 28.48 10.39
CA GLN A 91 -3.69 27.33 9.60
C GLN A 91 -2.39 26.77 10.17
N LYS A 92 -1.45 27.64 10.55
CA LYS A 92 -0.19 27.26 11.17
C LYS A 92 -0.42 26.50 12.47
N ASN A 93 -1.29 27.00 13.34
CA ASN A 93 -1.63 26.33 14.60
C ASN A 93 -2.25 24.95 14.36
N ALA A 94 -3.11 24.80 13.36
CA ALA A 94 -3.70 23.51 13.00
C ALA A 94 -2.66 22.52 12.44
N LEU A 95 -1.76 22.98 11.58
CA LEU A 95 -0.67 22.16 11.02
C LEU A 95 0.36 21.77 12.09
N ASP A 96 0.70 22.68 13.00
CA ASP A 96 1.59 22.42 14.13
C ASP A 96 0.97 21.44 15.13
N PHE A 97 -0.36 21.48 15.31
CA PHE A 97 -1.09 20.50 16.11
C PHE A 97 -0.97 19.09 15.49
N ILE A 98 -1.16 18.97 14.18
CA ILE A 98 -1.03 17.70 13.46
C ILE A 98 0.40 17.18 13.54
N ASP A 99 1.39 18.04 13.33
CA ASP A 99 2.79 17.66 13.40
C ASP A 99 3.16 17.08 14.77
N LYS A 100 2.84 17.79 15.85
CA LYS A 100 3.20 17.40 17.22
C LYS A 100 2.43 16.18 17.73
N ASN A 101 1.10 16.14 17.53
CA ASN A 101 0.26 15.11 18.14
C ASN A 101 0.14 13.85 17.29
N ILE A 102 0.36 13.94 15.98
CA ILE A 102 0.21 12.80 15.06
C ILE A 102 1.53 12.42 14.41
N LEU A 103 2.15 13.31 13.64
CA LEU A 103 3.30 12.95 12.81
C LEU A 103 4.52 12.57 13.66
N GLN A 104 4.86 13.38 14.68
CA GLN A 104 5.97 13.09 15.58
C GLN A 104 5.71 11.87 16.47
N GLN A 105 4.44 11.62 16.83
CA GLN A 105 4.07 10.52 17.73
C GLN A 105 3.98 9.17 17.00
N TYR A 106 3.43 9.14 15.80
CA TYR A 106 3.13 7.91 15.05
C TYR A 106 3.95 7.74 13.76
N GLY A 107 4.75 8.74 13.39
CA GLY A 107 5.58 8.78 12.18
C GLY A 107 4.83 9.10 10.89
N SER A 108 3.49 9.10 10.92
CA SER A 108 2.59 9.45 9.81
C SER A 108 1.18 9.62 10.35
N THR A 109 0.23 10.04 9.51
CA THR A 109 -1.20 10.03 9.86
C THR A 109 -1.80 8.62 9.97
N GLY A 110 -1.07 7.58 9.56
CA GLY A 110 -1.49 6.18 9.60
C GLY A 110 -2.47 5.76 8.52
N VAL A 111 -3.10 6.69 7.79
CA VAL A 111 -4.08 6.35 6.74
C VAL A 111 -3.41 5.65 5.57
N GLN A 112 -2.34 6.22 5.01
CA GLN A 112 -1.59 5.59 3.93
C GLN A 112 -0.98 4.25 4.39
N LYS A 113 -0.48 4.19 5.63
CA LYS A 113 0.05 2.96 6.22
C LYS A 113 -1.00 1.85 6.29
N VAL A 114 -2.26 2.16 6.62
CA VAL A 114 -3.37 1.20 6.56
C VAL A 114 -3.55 0.66 5.14
N LEU A 115 -3.59 1.55 4.14
CA LEU A 115 -3.76 1.14 2.74
C LEU A 115 -2.60 0.26 2.26
N ASP A 116 -1.38 0.69 2.52
CA ASP A 116 -0.16 -0.04 2.13
C ASP A 116 -0.14 -1.42 2.78
N SER A 117 -0.41 -1.52 4.09
CA SER A 117 -0.47 -2.81 4.77
C SER A 117 -1.60 -3.71 4.28
N VAL A 118 -2.76 -3.16 3.88
CA VAL A 118 -3.81 -3.98 3.26
C VAL A 118 -3.31 -4.60 1.96
N VAL A 119 -2.69 -3.80 1.09
CA VAL A 119 -2.24 -4.26 -0.22
C VAL A 119 -1.05 -5.22 -0.09
N LEU A 120 -0.03 -4.84 0.67
CA LEU A 120 1.26 -5.53 0.72
C LEU A 120 1.30 -6.64 1.77
N ASP A 121 0.72 -6.41 2.95
CA ASP A 121 0.83 -7.36 4.07
C ASP A 121 -0.37 -8.30 4.16
N VAL A 122 -1.58 -7.80 3.93
CA VAL A 122 -2.81 -8.60 4.09
C VAL A 122 -3.12 -9.35 2.81
N LEU A 123 -3.15 -8.65 1.68
CA LEU A 123 -3.45 -9.25 0.37
C LEU A 123 -2.22 -9.83 -0.33
N LYS A 124 -1.01 -9.58 0.21
CA LYS A 124 0.28 -10.08 -0.31
C LYS A 124 0.48 -9.72 -1.78
N TYR A 125 0.18 -8.48 -2.16
CA TYR A 125 0.53 -7.99 -3.48
C TYR A 125 1.97 -7.46 -3.51
N ILE A 126 2.61 -7.61 -4.65
CA ILE A 126 3.92 -7.07 -4.98
C ILE A 126 3.75 -5.97 -6.04
N ALA A 127 4.54 -4.90 -5.93
CA ALA A 127 4.55 -3.79 -6.87
C ALA A 127 5.62 -4.03 -7.92
N ILE A 128 5.24 -4.12 -9.19
CA ILE A 128 6.11 -4.40 -10.32
C ILE A 128 6.08 -3.22 -11.28
N PHE A 129 7.24 -2.80 -11.75
CA PHE A 129 7.41 -1.65 -12.62
C PHE A 129 7.85 -2.11 -14.02
N PRO A 130 7.14 -1.73 -15.10
CA PRO A 130 7.69 -1.88 -16.43
C PRO A 130 8.82 -0.85 -16.61
N GLY A 131 9.93 -1.27 -17.20
CA GLY A 131 11.04 -0.36 -17.48
C GLY A 131 12.00 -0.95 -18.50
N GLY A 132 12.72 -0.08 -19.21
CA GLY A 132 13.76 -0.50 -20.16
C GLY A 132 15.13 -0.58 -19.50
N VAL A 133 15.96 -1.54 -19.93
CA VAL A 133 17.34 -1.72 -19.46
C VAL A 133 18.21 -0.51 -19.74
N ASN A 134 17.95 0.19 -20.85
CA ASN A 134 18.73 1.35 -21.28
C ASN A 134 18.16 2.68 -20.79
N LYS A 135 16.84 2.76 -20.62
CA LYS A 135 16.14 3.98 -20.18
C LYS A 135 14.97 3.58 -19.30
N LEU A 136 14.93 4.12 -18.09
CA LEU A 136 13.81 3.99 -17.15
C LEU A 136 12.69 5.00 -17.44
N GLU A 137 12.93 5.92 -18.35
CA GLU A 137 11.96 6.93 -18.76
C GLU A 137 11.11 6.45 -19.92
N ASP A 138 9.86 6.86 -19.92
CA ASP A 138 8.97 6.75 -21.07
C ASP A 138 9.35 7.76 -22.18
N LYS A 139 8.48 7.86 -23.19
CA LYS A 139 8.65 8.79 -24.32
C LYS A 139 8.51 10.27 -23.92
N ASP A 140 7.82 10.54 -22.82
CA ASP A 140 7.53 11.88 -22.31
C ASP A 140 8.55 12.34 -21.26
N GLY A 141 9.52 11.48 -20.91
CA GLY A 141 10.57 11.76 -19.94
C GLY A 141 10.20 11.42 -18.50
N ASN A 142 9.07 10.75 -18.27
CA ASN A 142 8.67 10.33 -16.93
C ASN A 142 9.43 9.06 -16.53
N VAL A 143 10.09 9.08 -15.38
CA VAL A 143 10.82 7.94 -14.84
C VAL A 143 9.84 6.95 -14.19
N LEU A 144 9.77 5.71 -14.71
CA LEU A 144 8.91 4.63 -14.21
C LEU A 144 7.47 5.09 -13.93
N PRO A 145 6.73 5.52 -14.97
CA PRO A 145 5.39 6.11 -14.80
C PRO A 145 4.37 5.11 -14.24
N ASP A 146 4.53 3.83 -14.59
CA ASP A 146 3.55 2.79 -14.27
C ASP A 146 4.01 1.89 -13.11
N CYS A 147 3.04 1.45 -12.31
CA CYS A 147 3.23 0.49 -11.24
C CYS A 147 2.06 -0.50 -11.21
N PHE A 148 2.35 -1.79 -11.32
CA PHE A 148 1.37 -2.85 -11.33
C PHE A 148 1.41 -3.62 -10.03
N LEU A 149 0.25 -3.77 -9.39
CA LEU A 149 0.07 -4.68 -8.28
C LEU A 149 -0.22 -6.08 -8.80
N MET A 150 0.64 -7.03 -8.46
CA MET A 150 0.50 -8.45 -8.77
C MET A 150 0.46 -9.28 -7.51
N LYS A 151 -0.12 -10.48 -7.54
CA LYS A 151 -0.08 -11.38 -6.38
C LYS A 151 1.36 -11.87 -6.15
N ASP A 152 1.73 -12.07 -4.90
CA ASP A 152 2.98 -12.75 -4.57
C ASP A 152 3.05 -14.13 -5.26
N GLY A 153 4.24 -14.48 -5.76
CA GLY A 153 4.46 -15.66 -6.60
C GLY A 153 4.11 -15.49 -8.08
N SER A 154 3.70 -14.30 -8.55
CA SER A 154 3.52 -14.04 -9.98
C SER A 154 4.86 -14.12 -10.74
N THR A 155 4.79 -14.58 -11.99
CA THR A 155 5.96 -14.77 -12.84
C THR A 155 6.16 -13.61 -13.84
N ALA A 156 7.33 -13.59 -14.49
CA ALA A 156 7.60 -12.67 -15.60
C ALA A 156 6.58 -12.81 -16.75
N LEU A 157 6.10 -14.03 -17.01
CA LEU A 157 5.05 -14.26 -18.02
C LEU A 157 3.69 -13.72 -17.56
N ASP A 158 3.32 -13.91 -16.30
CA ASP A 158 2.08 -13.33 -15.76
C ASP A 158 2.10 -11.80 -15.86
N PHE A 159 3.25 -11.17 -15.64
CA PHE A 159 3.42 -9.74 -15.81
C PHE A 159 3.26 -9.31 -17.28
N ALA A 160 3.80 -10.09 -18.22
CA ALA A 160 3.60 -9.85 -19.65
C ALA A 160 2.10 -9.86 -20.02
N PHE A 161 1.33 -10.85 -19.55
CA PHE A 161 -0.13 -10.89 -19.72
C PHE A 161 -0.86 -9.76 -19.00
N ARG A 162 -0.34 -9.32 -17.86
CA ARG A 162 -0.90 -8.19 -17.11
C ARG A 162 -0.75 -6.86 -17.85
N LEU A 163 0.31 -6.70 -18.63
CA LEU A 163 0.54 -5.55 -19.52
C LEU A 163 -0.40 -5.60 -20.73
N HIS A 164 -0.39 -6.70 -21.47
CA HIS A 164 -1.32 -6.94 -22.58
C HIS A 164 -1.31 -8.41 -23.00
N THR A 165 -2.44 -8.94 -23.47
CA THR A 165 -2.53 -10.34 -23.91
C THR A 165 -1.56 -10.67 -25.04
N ASP A 166 -1.37 -9.76 -26.00
CA ASP A 166 -0.43 -9.96 -27.11
C ASP A 166 1.04 -10.00 -26.65
N ILE A 167 1.39 -9.20 -25.65
CA ILE A 167 2.74 -9.19 -25.06
C ILE A 167 3.01 -10.53 -24.37
N GLY A 168 2.03 -11.07 -23.65
CA GLY A 168 2.11 -12.41 -23.05
C GLY A 168 2.24 -13.52 -24.10
N ASN A 169 1.43 -13.50 -25.15
CA ASN A 169 1.46 -14.50 -26.23
C ASN A 169 2.78 -14.48 -27.01
N ALA A 170 3.35 -13.28 -27.22
CA ALA A 170 4.61 -13.11 -27.93
C ALA A 170 5.85 -13.17 -27.02
N PHE A 171 5.71 -13.52 -25.74
CA PHE A 171 6.81 -13.51 -24.77
C PHE A 171 7.98 -14.42 -25.21
N ILE A 172 9.19 -13.87 -25.23
CA ILE A 172 10.44 -14.65 -25.42
C ILE A 172 11.18 -14.78 -24.10
N ARG A 173 11.44 -13.63 -23.45
CA ARG A 173 12.21 -13.53 -22.22
C ARG A 173 11.91 -12.20 -21.54
N ALA A 174 12.31 -12.07 -20.29
CA ALA A 174 12.31 -10.80 -19.60
C ALA A 174 13.73 -10.42 -19.16
N ILE A 175 13.93 -9.17 -18.79
CA ILE A 175 15.18 -8.68 -18.22
C ILE A 175 14.85 -8.00 -16.90
N ASP A 176 15.49 -8.46 -15.82
CA ASP A 176 15.53 -7.70 -14.57
C ASP A 176 16.47 -6.51 -14.79
N VAL A 177 15.89 -5.31 -14.82
CA VAL A 177 16.61 -4.08 -15.16
C VAL A 177 17.65 -3.73 -14.08
N ARG A 178 17.43 -4.10 -12.81
CA ARG A 178 18.37 -3.79 -11.72
C ARG A 178 19.64 -4.62 -11.84
N THR A 179 19.49 -5.92 -12.10
CA THR A 179 20.64 -6.83 -12.20
C THR A 179 21.16 -6.97 -13.64
N LYS A 180 20.42 -6.43 -14.62
CA LYS A 180 20.63 -6.59 -16.06
C LYS A 180 20.67 -8.06 -16.50
N ARG A 181 20.07 -8.96 -15.70
CA ARG A 181 20.05 -10.39 -16.00
C ARG A 181 18.82 -10.73 -16.82
N THR A 182 19.04 -11.53 -17.85
CA THR A 182 17.94 -12.15 -18.58
C THR A 182 17.29 -13.21 -17.70
N VAL A 183 15.97 -13.17 -17.60
CA VAL A 183 15.17 -14.12 -16.84
C VAL A 183 14.14 -14.80 -17.74
N GLY A 184 13.83 -16.06 -17.43
CA GLY A 184 12.86 -16.85 -18.17
C GLY A 184 11.41 -16.56 -17.75
N LYS A 185 10.47 -17.21 -18.44
CA LYS A 185 9.03 -17.11 -18.17
C LYS A 185 8.63 -17.45 -16.72
N GLU A 186 9.23 -18.48 -16.13
CA GLU A 186 8.91 -18.97 -14.77
C GLU A 186 9.63 -18.17 -13.66
N HIS A 187 10.33 -17.08 -14.01
CA HIS A 187 11.02 -16.28 -13.02
C HIS A 187 10.00 -15.59 -12.10
N LEU A 188 10.06 -15.93 -10.81
CA LEU A 188 9.21 -15.32 -9.78
C LEU A 188 9.64 -13.88 -9.55
N LEU A 189 8.67 -12.98 -9.70
CA LEU A 189 8.86 -11.56 -9.47
C LEU A 189 8.89 -11.24 -7.99
N LYS A 190 9.68 -10.23 -7.63
CA LYS A 190 9.80 -9.71 -6.28
C LYS A 190 9.27 -8.30 -6.19
N HIS A 191 8.90 -7.91 -4.97
CA HIS A 191 8.42 -6.56 -4.70
C HIS A 191 9.46 -5.52 -5.13
N ARG A 192 9.02 -4.57 -5.98
CA ARG A 192 9.81 -3.48 -6.61
C ARG A 192 10.80 -3.91 -7.69
N ASP A 193 10.58 -5.06 -8.29
CA ASP A 193 11.27 -5.42 -9.52
C ASP A 193 10.90 -4.46 -10.64
N VAL A 194 11.91 -4.15 -11.45
CA VAL A 194 11.77 -3.40 -12.68
C VAL A 194 12.07 -4.36 -13.81
N VAL A 195 11.08 -4.61 -14.66
CA VAL A 195 11.13 -5.70 -15.64
C VAL A 195 10.89 -5.18 -17.04
N GLU A 196 11.80 -5.51 -17.95
CA GLU A 196 11.62 -5.32 -19.38
C GLU A 196 11.14 -6.62 -20.02
N ILE A 197 10.00 -6.61 -20.72
CA ILE A 197 9.51 -7.78 -21.45
C ILE A 197 9.99 -7.72 -22.91
N ILE A 198 10.63 -8.79 -23.36
CA ILE A 198 11.08 -8.94 -24.75
C ILE A 198 10.14 -9.89 -25.48
N VAL A 199 9.51 -9.37 -26.53
CA VAL A 199 8.55 -10.10 -27.36
C VAL A 199 9.13 -10.47 -28.72
N ARG A 200 8.55 -11.49 -29.35
CA ARG A 200 8.81 -11.84 -30.74
C ARG A 200 8.25 -10.74 -31.65
N LYS A 201 9.11 -10.22 -32.52
CA LYS A 201 8.69 -9.31 -33.60
C LYS A 201 7.79 -10.01 -34.60
#